data_AF-A0A7C7UHG1-F1
#
_entry.id   AF-A0A7C7UHG1-F1
#
_cell.length_a   1.000
_cell.length_b   1.000
_cell.length_c   1.000
_cell.angle_alpha   90.00
_cell.angle_beta   90.00
_cell.angle_gamma   90.00
#
_symmetry.space_group_name_H-M   'P 1'
#
loop_
_entity.id
_entity.type
_entity.pdbx_description
1 polymer ?
#
loop_
_entity_poly.entity_id
_entity_poly.type
_entity_poly.pdbx_seq_one_letter_code
_entity_poly.pdbx_strand_id
1 'polypeptide(L)'
;MHFIILFKFKGKPTRKFVKTFQTLLSKKIEGFKPYGLYWTFGSVNATWHVEAENLASVFSVALQFKDSADLEVMPALSLEEGASLL
;
A
#
# COMPACT_ATOMS: atom_id res chain seq x y z
N MET A 1 -1.19 -11.55 -6.99
CA MET A 1 -2.18 -11.41 -5.89
C MET A 1 -2.40 -9.94 -5.61
N HIS A 2 -3.59 -9.55 -5.15
CA HIS A 2 -3.86 -8.16 -4.77
C HIS A 2 -3.65 -7.95 -3.28
N PHE A 3 -3.17 -6.76 -2.92
CA PHE A 3 -2.97 -6.35 -1.53
C PHE A 3 -3.47 -4.93 -1.33
N ILE A 4 -3.97 -4.66 -0.12
CA ILE A 4 -4.24 -3.32 0.39
C ILE A 4 -3.19 -2.99 1.43
N ILE A 5 -2.52 -1.86 1.25
CA ILE A 5 -1.62 -1.28 2.25
C ILE A 5 -2.36 -0.10 2.90
N LEU A 6 -2.53 -0.16 4.22
CA LEU A 6 -3.11 0.91 5.01
C LEU A 6 -1.99 1.80 5.56
N PHE A 7 -2.19 3.11 5.45
CA PHE A 7 -1.27 4.12 5.96
C PHE A 7 -1.90 4.85 7.13
N LYS A 8 -1.23 4.83 8.27
CA LYS A 8 -1.48 5.74 9.39
C LYS A 8 -0.26 6.63 9.56
N PHE A 9 -0.31 7.86 9.05
CA PHE A 9 0.81 8.78 9.10
C PHE A 9 1.09 9.22 10.54
N LYS A 10 2.37 9.23 10.89
CA LYS A 10 2.87 9.69 12.21
C LYS A 10 2.82 11.22 12.35
N GLY A 11 2.50 11.91 11.26
CA GLY A 11 2.40 13.36 11.16
C GLY A 11 1.87 13.77 9.78
N LYS A 12 2.08 15.02 9.39
CA LYS A 12 1.69 15.46 8.04
C LYS A 12 2.58 14.78 6.98
N PRO A 13 2.02 14.31 5.85
CA PRO A 13 2.81 13.78 4.74
C PRO A 13 3.89 14.79 4.31
N THR A 14 5.13 14.34 4.25
CA THR A 14 6.27 15.22 3.91
C THR A 14 6.48 15.28 2.40
N ARG A 15 7.20 16.31 1.92
CA ARG A 15 7.67 16.34 0.52
C ARG A 15 8.50 15.10 0.16
N LYS A 16 9.24 14.54 1.12
CA LYS A 16 9.99 13.29 0.97
C LYS A 16 9.04 12.12 0.67
N PHE A 17 7.94 11.98 1.40
CA PHE A 17 6.92 10.96 1.16
C PHE A 17 6.39 11.04 -0.28
N VAL A 18 5.96 12.24 -0.71
CA VAL A 18 5.43 12.47 -2.06
C VAL A 18 6.46 12.10 -3.13
N LYS A 19 7.72 12.51 -2.95
CA LYS A 19 8.79 12.21 -3.90
C LYS A 19 9.09 10.71 -3.98
N THR A 20 9.15 10.02 -2.84
CA THR A 20 9.33 8.56 -2.80
C THR A 20 8.19 7.87 -3.55
N PHE A 21 6.95 8.29 -3.30
CA PHE A 21 5.77 7.72 -3.94
C PHE A 21 5.77 7.95 -5.46
N GLN A 22 6.03 9.18 -5.91
CA GLN A 22 6.16 9.49 -7.34
C GLN A 22 7.27 8.68 -8.02
N THR A 23 8.40 8.51 -7.34
CA THR A 23 9.51 7.71 -7.84
C THR A 23 9.08 6.25 -8.01
N LEU A 24 8.36 5.68 -7.04
CA LEU A 24 7.86 4.31 -7.13
C LEU A 24 6.84 4.14 -8.25
N LEU A 25 5.92 5.10 -8.44
CA LEU A 25 4.96 5.06 -9.55
C LEU A 25 5.63 5.17 -10.93
N SER A 26 6.75 5.91 -11.03
CA SER A 26 7.51 6.04 -12.28
C SER A 26 8.38 4.83 -12.61
N LYS A 27 8.72 4.02 -11.61
CA LYS A 27 9.57 2.84 -11.77
C LYS A 27 8.71 1.62 -12.01
N LYS A 28 9.03 0.85 -13.06
CA LYS A 28 8.52 -0.51 -13.19
C LYS A 28 9.28 -1.40 -12.21
N ILE A 29 8.63 -1.78 -11.12
CA ILE A 29 9.18 -2.73 -10.15
C ILE A 29 8.69 -4.11 -10.59
N GLU A 30 9.62 -5.01 -10.89
CA GLU A 30 9.26 -6.37 -11.27
C GLU A 30 8.48 -7.05 -10.13
N GLY A 31 7.36 -7.68 -10.46
CA GLY A 31 6.50 -8.32 -9.47
C GLY A 31 5.75 -7.37 -8.53
N PHE A 32 5.72 -6.06 -8.79
CA PHE A 32 4.93 -5.09 -8.03
C PHE A 32 4.25 -4.06 -8.94
N LYS A 33 2.93 -4.00 -8.90
CA LYS A 33 2.12 -3.10 -9.74
C LYS A 33 1.18 -2.26 -8.89
N PRO A 34 1.38 -0.94 -8.78
CA PRO A 34 0.44 -0.07 -8.10
C PRO A 34 -0.83 0.17 -8.94
N TYR A 35 -1.99 0.07 -8.31
CA TYR A 35 -3.28 0.44 -8.92
C TYR A 35 -3.71 1.86 -8.55
N GLY A 36 -3.62 2.22 -7.27
CA GLY A 36 -3.98 3.56 -6.84
C GLY A 36 -3.84 3.79 -5.33
N LEU A 37 -3.45 5.02 -4.96
CA LEU A 37 -3.42 5.51 -3.58
C LEU A 37 -4.61 6.43 -3.35
N TYR A 38 -5.39 6.17 -2.31
CA TYR A 38 -6.59 6.91 -1.97
C TYR A 38 -6.46 7.50 -0.58
N TRP A 39 -6.73 8.80 -0.43
CA TRP A 39 -6.81 9.45 0.87
C TRP A 39 -8.17 9.18 1.48
N THR A 40 -8.20 8.58 2.67
CA THR A 40 -9.44 8.14 3.33
C THR A 40 -9.90 9.09 4.42
N PHE A 41 -9.01 9.93 4.96
CA PHE A 41 -9.29 10.90 6.05
C PHE A 41 -10.07 10.30 7.26
N GLY A 42 -9.95 8.99 7.48
CA GLY A 42 -10.63 8.25 8.55
C GLY A 42 -9.65 7.78 9.63
N SER A 43 -9.92 6.62 10.23
CA SER A 43 -9.03 5.99 11.23
C SER A 43 -7.65 5.63 10.67
N VAL A 44 -7.61 5.34 9.37
CA VAL A 44 -6.41 5.34 8.53
C VAL A 44 -6.43 6.54 7.61
N ASN A 45 -5.25 7.07 7.28
CA ASN A 45 -5.13 8.29 6.50
C ASN A 45 -5.16 8.05 4.99
N ALA A 46 -4.65 6.89 4.53
CA ALA A 46 -4.70 6.50 3.12
C ALA A 46 -4.68 4.98 2.95
N THR A 47 -5.14 4.51 1.80
CA THR A 47 -5.03 3.12 1.35
C THR A 47 -4.34 3.05 -0.01
N TRP A 48 -3.50 2.03 -0.22
CA TRP A 48 -2.83 1.79 -1.49
C TRP A 48 -3.14 0.37 -1.97
N HIS A 49 -3.78 0.29 -3.14
CA HIS A 49 -4.06 -0.98 -3.80
C HIS A 49 -2.91 -1.33 -4.74
N VAL A 50 -2.38 -2.55 -4.60
CA VAL A 50 -1.24 -3.05 -5.36
C VAL A 50 -1.47 -4.50 -5.79
N GLU A 51 -0.84 -4.89 -6.88
CA GLU A 51 -0.57 -6.29 -7.20
C GLU A 51 0.87 -6.63 -6.80
N ALA A 52 1.06 -7.82 -6.25
CA ALA A 52 2.38 -8.40 -6.11
C ALA A 52 2.34 -9.93 -6.20
N GLU A 53 3.52 -10.53 -6.38
CA GLU A 53 3.67 -12.00 -6.37
C GLU A 53 3.35 -12.59 -5.00
N ASN A 54 3.86 -11.97 -3.92
CA ASN A 54 3.69 -12.43 -2.56
C ASN A 54 3.81 -11.28 -1.55
N LEU A 55 3.52 -11.57 -0.28
CA LEU A 55 3.53 -10.58 0.81
C LEU A 55 4.92 -9.97 1.05
N ALA A 56 6.01 -10.74 0.86
CA ALA A 56 7.37 -10.25 1.05
C ALA A 56 7.73 -9.16 0.02
N SER A 57 7.30 -9.33 -1.24
CA SER A 57 7.45 -8.32 -2.29
C SER A 57 6.75 -7.01 -1.92
N VAL A 58 5.55 -7.08 -1.32
CA VAL A 58 4.84 -5.90 -0.84
C VAL A 58 5.59 -5.21 0.30
N PHE A 59 6.06 -5.97 1.29
CA PHE A 59 6.81 -5.41 2.42
C PHE A 59 8.11 -4.73 1.99
N SER A 60 8.82 -5.27 0.98
CA SER A 60 10.04 -4.65 0.45
C SER A 60 9.81 -3.21 -0.04
N VAL A 61 8.62 -2.93 -0.59
CA VAL A 61 8.21 -1.59 -1.04
C VAL A 61 7.64 -0.78 0.12
N ALA A 62 6.75 -1.37 0.92
CA ALA A 62 6.08 -0.68 2.03
C ALA A 62 7.07 -0.16 3.08
N LEU A 63 8.13 -0.92 3.39
CA LEU A 63 9.14 -0.53 4.38
C LEU A 63 9.87 0.78 4.06
N GLN A 64 9.85 1.25 2.81
CA GLN A 64 10.39 2.56 2.43
C GLN A 64 9.63 3.72 3.07
N PHE A 65 8.43 3.47 3.60
CA PHE A 65 7.56 4.48 4.22
C PHE A 65 7.46 4.38 5.75
N LYS A 66 8.16 3.42 6.39
CA LYS A 66 8.04 3.12 7.84
C LYS A 66 8.32 4.32 8.77
N ASP A 67 9.18 5.24 8.32
CA ASP A 67 9.54 6.43 9.08
C ASP A 67 8.44 7.51 9.02
N SER A 68 7.59 7.47 7.98
CA SER A 68 6.52 8.46 7.76
C SER A 68 5.14 7.96 8.21
N ALA A 69 4.92 6.65 8.22
CA ALA A 69 3.65 6.04 8.56
C ALA A 69 3.84 4.70 9.28
N ASP A 70 2.89 4.37 10.14
CA ASP A 70 2.60 2.99 10.50
C ASP A 70 1.82 2.34 9.36
N LEU A 71 2.18 1.10 9.05
CA LEU A 71 1.72 0.40 7.86
C LEU A 71 1.12 -0.94 8.25
N GLU A 72 0.00 -1.26 7.63
CA GLU A 72 -0.61 -2.58 7.69
C GLU A 72 -0.79 -3.09 6.26
N VAL A 73 -0.44 -4.35 6.00
CA VAL A 73 -0.54 -4.97 4.68
C VAL A 73 -1.50 -6.14 4.78
N MET A 74 -2.53 -6.13 3.95
CA MET A 74 -3.55 -7.16 3.94
C MET A 74 -3.70 -7.74 2.54
N PRO A 75 -3.85 -9.06 2.38
CA PRO A 75 -4.35 -9.63 1.14
C PRO A 75 -5.72 -9.03 0.80
N ALA A 76 -5.91 -8.62 -0.45
CA ALA A 76 -7.20 -8.18 -0.94
C ALA A 76 -7.92 -9.40 -1.52
N LEU A 77 -8.95 -9.85 -0.82
CA LEU A 77 -9.83 -10.93 -1.30
C LEU A 77 -10.88 -10.35 -2.24
N SER A 78 -11.18 -11.09 -3.31
CA SER A 78 -12.36 -10.83 -4.12
C SER A 78 -13.64 -11.05 -3.30
N LEU A 79 -14.76 -10.55 -3.82
CA LEU A 79 -16.06 -10.76 -3.20
C LEU A 79 -16.40 -12.25 -3.05
N GLU A 80 -16.07 -13.07 -4.05
CA GLU A 80 -16.30 -14.51 -4.05
C GLU A 80 -15.47 -15.22 -2.97
N GLU A 81 -14.16 -14.94 -2.92
CA GLU A 81 -13.27 -15.48 -1.88
C GLU A 81 -13.72 -15.06 -0.49
N GLY A 82 -14.07 -13.78 -0.30
CA GLY A 82 -14.59 -13.28 0.98
C GLY A 82 -15.91 -13.93 1.38
N ALA A 83 -16.82 -14.16 0.44
CA ALA A 83 -18.10 -14.81 0.69
C ALA A 83 -17.94 -16.27 1.15
N SER A 84 -16.89 -16.96 0.70
CA SER A 84 -16.60 -18.34 1.14
C SER A 84 -16.11 -18.46 2.59
N LEU A 85 -15.78 -17.34 3.24
CA LEU A 85 -15.27 -17.28 4.62
C LEU A 85 -16.34 -16.87 5.65
N LEU A 86 -17.56 -16.55 5.21
CA LEU A 86 -18.72 -16.17 6.03
C LEU A 86 -19.63 -17.38 6.31
#